data_AF-V5EV81-F1
#
_entry.id   AF-V5EV81-F1
#
_cell.length_a   1.000
_cell.length_b   1.000
_cell.length_c   1.000
_cell.angle_alpha   90.00
_cell.angle_beta   90.00
_cell.angle_gamma   90.00
#
_symmetry.space_group_name_H-M   'P 1'
#
loop_
_entity.id
_entity.type
_entity.pdbx_description
1 polymer ?
#
loop_
_entity_poly.entity_id
_entity_poly.type
_entity_poly.pdbx_seq_one_letter_code
_entity_poly.pdbx_strand_id
1 'polypeptide(L)'
;MAPTRTKSTTGQPAQPAQSSRKGKKAWRKNIDLTTTETFLDAQSDPLRSTASDVLFVEDRSGQETLLAKQARTKKPLKSLEILSNSYGHSALNPVRKSKSVDRKTQERLRKMVGRQKHTTQGDASSIAAGSDEVVKKSLGGVYDVWGGEGKGKAKADWIPETSAKPTPSLPKTLRRADHDTAASLPAIDLPHPGSSYNPTLESHEALIQQAYEIERRLEESEQMAQSERESWQRKLATIIAREAELREQKDDELKRYRGMDVDLPNASEEEVSEGEREELDSSDEKAGIEGKRKTRAQRVRAKRARQQQAEAARRKQARIEAAAILQLPAEKRRQARLALARSQAASARRLEKEALLAKQGLSGVKVGKHKVPQQTIDVQTGDQLSESLRALQPEGNLFRDRYNRMQARGVVEPRVKQVAKTSTRRIKGYETHDYKKFT
;
A
#
# COMPACT_ATOMS: atom_id res chain seq x y z
N MET A 1 -33.85 63.79 52.92
CA MET A 1 -33.00 62.96 53.81
C MET A 1 -32.30 61.90 52.96
N ALA A 2 -30.97 61.82 53.02
CA ALA A 2 -30.22 60.84 52.23
C ALA A 2 -30.27 59.45 52.90
N PRO A 3 -30.40 58.35 52.13
CA PRO A 3 -30.42 57.00 52.70
C PRO A 3 -29.01 56.60 53.16
N THR A 4 -28.88 56.24 54.43
CA THR A 4 -27.64 55.71 55.01
C THR A 4 -27.47 54.23 54.64
N ARG A 5 -26.30 53.84 54.13
CA ARG A 5 -25.96 52.44 53.83
C ARG A 5 -25.85 51.65 55.13
N THR A 6 -26.65 50.61 55.31
CA THR A 6 -26.36 49.58 56.32
C THR A 6 -25.15 48.76 55.84
N LYS A 7 -24.24 48.40 56.74
CA LYS A 7 -23.09 47.51 56.48
C LYS A 7 -23.42 46.15 57.11
N SER A 8 -23.14 45.07 56.39
CA SER A 8 -23.28 43.69 56.87
C SER A 8 -22.11 43.33 57.78
N THR A 9 -22.37 42.55 58.83
CA THR A 9 -21.37 42.10 59.81
C THR A 9 -20.44 41.01 59.25
N THR A 10 -20.87 40.26 58.23
CA THR A 10 -20.18 39.06 57.72
C THR A 10 -19.70 39.20 56.26
N GLY A 11 -18.94 40.26 55.94
CA GLY A 11 -18.42 40.49 54.57
C GLY A 11 -19.44 41.10 53.60
N GLN A 12 -19.08 41.35 52.33
CA GLN A 12 -19.95 42.05 51.36
C GLN A 12 -20.93 41.12 50.61
N PRO A 13 -22.12 41.59 50.17
CA PRO A 13 -22.50 43.00 50.02
C PRO A 13 -23.79 43.39 50.76
N ALA A 14 -23.67 44.33 51.69
CA ALA A 14 -24.79 45.15 52.11
C ALA A 14 -25.13 46.22 51.05
N GLN A 15 -26.39 46.24 50.61
CA GLN A 15 -27.06 47.42 50.08
C GLN A 15 -28.59 47.32 50.28
N PRO A 16 -29.17 48.12 51.19
CA PRO A 16 -30.52 48.63 50.95
C PRO A 16 -30.52 50.14 51.14
N ALA A 17 -30.07 50.88 50.11
CA ALA A 17 -30.23 52.34 50.11
C ALA A 17 -31.64 52.77 49.64
N GLN A 18 -32.47 51.86 49.11
CA GLN A 18 -33.79 52.17 48.55
C GLN A 18 -34.80 51.05 48.83
N SER A 19 -35.98 51.40 49.33
CA SER A 19 -37.10 50.46 49.58
C SER A 19 -37.89 50.07 48.32
N SER A 20 -37.69 50.78 47.21
CA SER A 20 -38.40 50.53 45.95
C SER A 20 -37.96 49.22 45.30
N ARG A 21 -38.97 48.43 44.89
CA ARG A 21 -38.83 47.12 44.24
C ARG A 21 -39.45 47.09 42.83
N LYS A 22 -39.53 48.25 42.16
CA LYS A 22 -40.16 48.34 40.84
C LYS A 22 -39.26 47.76 39.74
N GLY A 23 -39.65 46.61 39.21
CA GLY A 23 -39.00 45.93 38.07
C GLY A 23 -37.97 44.86 38.47
N LYS A 24 -37.68 43.93 37.54
CA LYS A 24 -36.86 42.73 37.77
C LYS A 24 -35.43 43.03 38.27
N LYS A 25 -34.85 44.17 37.86
CA LYS A 25 -33.51 44.61 38.28
C LYS A 25 -33.49 45.14 39.71
N ALA A 26 -34.55 45.82 40.15
CA ALA A 26 -34.68 46.29 41.53
C ALA A 26 -34.98 45.14 42.48
N TRP A 27 -35.79 44.17 42.05
CA TRP A 27 -36.07 42.94 42.81
C TRP A 27 -34.78 42.16 43.11
N ARG A 28 -33.89 42.01 42.13
CA ARG A 28 -32.59 41.33 42.35
C ARG A 28 -31.62 42.02 43.31
N LYS A 29 -31.80 43.32 43.59
CA LYS A 29 -30.82 44.13 44.34
C LYS A 29 -31.30 44.57 45.73
N ASN A 30 -32.61 44.72 45.94
CA ASN A 30 -33.19 45.31 47.16
C ASN A 30 -34.04 44.29 47.96
N ILE A 31 -33.74 42.99 47.84
CA ILE A 31 -34.33 41.95 48.70
C ILE A 31 -33.50 41.87 49.97
N ASP A 32 -34.18 41.91 51.11
CA ASP A 32 -33.56 41.73 52.41
C ASP A 32 -33.54 40.24 52.74
N LEU A 33 -32.35 39.65 52.74
CA LEU A 33 -32.10 38.25 53.07
C LEU A 33 -31.44 38.09 54.45
N THR A 34 -31.32 39.17 55.22
CA THR A 34 -30.60 39.15 56.50
C THR A 34 -31.18 38.12 57.47
N THR A 35 -32.50 37.98 57.53
CA THR A 35 -33.19 37.01 58.39
C THR A 35 -32.94 35.56 57.97
N THR A 36 -32.85 35.28 56.67
CA THR A 36 -32.55 33.94 56.16
C THR A 36 -31.08 33.58 56.30
N GLU A 37 -30.19 34.56 56.13
CA GLU A 37 -28.74 34.38 56.30
C GLU A 37 -28.41 34.15 57.79
N THR A 38 -28.99 34.91 58.72
CA THR A 38 -28.78 34.68 60.16
C THR A 38 -29.32 33.34 60.64
N PHE A 39 -30.47 32.89 60.09
CA PHE A 39 -31.00 31.57 60.38
C PHE A 39 -30.09 30.44 59.87
N LEU A 40 -29.56 30.56 58.65
CA LEU A 40 -28.64 29.57 58.07
C LEU A 40 -27.28 29.56 58.75
N ASP A 41 -26.75 30.70 59.17
CA ASP A 41 -25.53 30.78 59.97
C ASP A 41 -25.73 30.14 61.34
N ALA A 42 -26.89 30.34 61.99
CA ALA A 42 -27.23 29.67 63.25
C ALA A 42 -27.43 28.15 63.10
N GLN A 43 -27.82 27.68 61.92
CA GLN A 43 -27.92 26.25 61.57
C GLN A 43 -26.60 25.64 61.07
N SER A 44 -25.55 26.46 60.88
CA SER A 44 -24.28 25.95 60.36
C SER A 44 -23.56 25.08 61.39
N ASP A 45 -22.95 23.99 60.92
CA ASP A 45 -22.30 23.00 61.78
C ASP A 45 -21.20 23.65 62.65
N PRO A 46 -21.08 23.27 63.94
CA PRO A 46 -20.07 23.83 64.85
C PRO A 46 -18.63 23.62 64.36
N LEU A 47 -18.41 22.65 63.46
CA LEU A 47 -17.13 22.35 62.81
C LEU A 47 -16.62 23.47 61.88
N ARG A 48 -17.46 24.43 61.48
CA ARG A 48 -17.00 25.61 60.73
C ARG A 48 -16.28 26.64 61.60
N SER A 49 -16.54 26.63 62.90
CA SER A 49 -15.93 27.57 63.85
C SER A 49 -14.59 27.08 64.41
N THR A 50 -14.29 25.78 64.27
CA THR A 50 -13.02 25.19 64.69
C THR A 50 -11.92 25.51 63.69
N ALA A 51 -10.76 25.96 64.17
CA ALA A 51 -9.59 26.18 63.33
C ALA A 51 -9.19 24.88 62.59
N SER A 52 -8.76 25.02 61.34
CA SER A 52 -8.34 23.91 60.47
C SER A 52 -7.28 23.02 61.13
N ASP A 53 -6.40 23.60 61.94
CA ASP A 53 -5.29 22.91 62.59
C ASP A 53 -5.75 21.91 63.67
N VAL A 54 -6.99 22.07 64.18
CA VAL A 54 -7.61 21.14 65.13
C VAL A 54 -8.32 19.99 64.40
N LEU A 55 -8.82 20.25 63.19
CA LEU A 55 -9.56 19.29 62.38
C LEU A 55 -8.64 18.39 61.55
N PHE A 56 -7.47 18.88 61.16
CA PHE A 56 -6.56 18.21 60.25
C PHE A 56 -5.17 18.08 60.85
N VAL A 57 -4.68 16.85 60.96
CA VAL A 57 -3.27 16.56 61.26
C VAL A 57 -2.57 16.30 59.93
N GLU A 58 -1.65 17.17 59.53
CA GLU A 58 -0.81 16.96 58.36
C GLU A 58 0.26 15.90 58.65
N ASP A 59 0.02 14.66 58.21
CA ASP A 59 1.06 13.62 58.21
C ASP A 59 2.10 13.92 57.13
N ARG A 60 3.25 14.44 57.56
CA ARG A 60 4.40 14.76 56.69
C ARG A 60 5.38 13.59 56.54
N SER A 61 5.08 12.42 57.11
CA SER A 61 5.94 11.25 56.97
C SER A 61 5.96 10.76 55.51
N GLY A 62 7.18 10.61 54.95
CA GLY A 62 7.39 10.12 53.58
C GLY A 62 7.37 11.16 52.45
N GLN A 63 6.94 12.40 52.68
CA GLN A 63 6.89 13.45 51.64
C GLN A 63 8.29 13.88 51.15
N GLU A 64 9.31 13.82 52.00
CA GLU A 64 10.69 14.15 51.61
C GLU A 64 11.22 13.27 50.47
N THR A 65 10.84 11.98 50.48
CA THR A 65 11.25 11.03 49.43
C THR A 65 10.52 11.26 48.10
N LEU A 66 9.26 11.72 48.15
CA LEU A 66 8.47 12.05 46.96
C LEU A 66 8.89 13.40 46.37
N LEU A 67 9.20 14.40 47.20
CA LEU A 67 9.76 15.67 46.74
C LEU A 67 11.14 15.48 46.11
N ALA A 68 12.00 14.64 46.70
CA ALA A 68 13.29 14.27 46.10
C ALA A 68 13.14 13.52 44.76
N LYS A 69 12.12 12.64 44.63
CA LYS A 69 11.79 11.97 43.36
C LYS A 69 11.21 12.95 42.33
N GLN A 70 10.34 13.88 42.73
CA GLN A 70 9.77 14.91 41.84
C GLN A 70 10.81 15.94 41.39
N ALA A 71 11.78 16.28 42.24
CA ALA A 71 12.92 17.11 41.88
C ALA A 71 13.80 16.46 40.79
N ARG A 72 13.95 15.13 40.82
CA ARG A 72 14.65 14.34 39.78
C ARG A 72 13.88 14.25 38.45
N THR A 73 12.55 14.41 38.46
CA THR A 73 11.71 14.40 37.26
C THR A 73 11.58 15.78 36.57
N LYS A 74 12.22 16.83 37.09
CA LYS A 74 12.33 18.14 36.40
C LYS A 74 13.36 18.11 35.25
N LYS A 75 13.72 16.94 34.73
CA LYS A 75 14.35 16.86 33.42
C LYS A 75 13.29 17.26 32.39
N PRO A 76 13.55 18.24 31.51
CA PRO A 76 12.60 18.58 30.46
C PRO A 76 12.28 17.32 29.65
N LEU A 77 11.05 17.21 29.17
CA LEU A 77 10.67 16.15 28.23
C LEU A 77 11.69 16.12 27.10
N LYS A 78 12.12 14.93 26.67
CA LYS A 78 13.17 14.76 25.65
C LYS A 78 12.84 15.52 24.35
N SER A 79 11.56 15.71 24.04
CA SER A 79 11.08 16.57 22.95
C SER A 79 11.38 18.06 23.16
N LEU A 80 11.21 18.58 24.38
CA LEU A 80 11.56 19.96 24.74
C LEU A 80 13.07 20.17 24.80
N GLU A 81 13.83 19.16 25.25
CA GLU A 81 15.29 19.16 25.23
C GLU A 81 15.84 19.18 23.78
N ILE A 82 15.24 18.42 22.86
CA ILE A 82 15.58 18.43 21.44
C ILE A 82 15.25 19.79 20.80
N LEU A 83 14.11 20.39 21.17
CA LEU A 83 13.71 21.73 20.69
C LEU A 83 14.58 22.84 21.28
N SER A 84 15.03 22.72 22.53
CA SER A 84 15.95 23.67 23.13
C SER A 84 17.34 23.52 22.53
N ASN A 85 17.81 22.29 22.29
CA ASN A 85 19.16 22.04 21.75
C ASN A 85 19.26 22.24 20.23
N SER A 86 18.15 22.44 19.52
CA SER A 86 18.16 22.88 18.12
C SER A 86 18.46 24.37 18.00
N TYR A 87 19.64 24.81 18.42
CA TYR A 87 20.20 26.10 18.04
C TYR A 87 20.88 25.94 16.68
N GLY A 88 20.30 26.46 15.60
CA GLY A 88 21.01 26.49 14.32
C GLY A 88 20.17 26.65 13.05
N HIS A 89 18.85 26.59 13.11
CA HIS A 89 18.00 26.85 11.95
C HIS A 89 16.98 27.92 12.28
N SER A 90 17.13 29.09 11.66
CA SER A 90 16.11 30.16 11.65
C SER A 90 14.74 29.53 11.41
N ALA A 91 13.78 29.77 12.32
CA ALA A 91 12.42 29.34 12.14
C ALA A 91 11.93 29.81 10.75
N LEU A 92 11.58 28.86 9.89
CA LEU A 92 10.95 29.17 8.61
C LEU A 92 9.67 29.95 8.93
N ASN A 93 9.65 31.23 8.56
CA ASN A 93 8.46 32.07 8.68
C ASN A 93 7.28 31.30 8.09
N PRO A 94 6.19 31.08 8.85
CA PRO A 94 5.04 30.36 8.31
C PRO A 94 4.58 31.12 7.06
N VAL A 95 4.51 30.40 5.95
CA VAL A 95 3.96 30.88 4.68
C VAL A 95 2.72 31.69 5.00
N ARG A 96 2.76 33.00 4.69
CA ARG A 96 1.65 33.93 4.92
C ARG A 96 0.40 33.25 4.36
N LYS A 97 -0.51 32.86 5.26
CA LYS A 97 -1.79 32.29 4.87
C LYS A 97 -2.40 33.25 3.85
N SER A 98 -2.69 32.72 2.67
CA SER A 98 -3.34 33.45 1.58
C SER A 98 -4.54 34.22 2.15
N LYS A 99 -4.69 35.47 1.71
CA LYS A 99 -5.73 36.40 2.18
C LYS A 99 -7.06 35.65 2.28
N SER A 100 -7.70 35.72 3.45
CA SER A 100 -9.04 35.19 3.69
C SER A 100 -9.94 35.52 2.50
N VAL A 101 -10.52 34.48 1.91
CA VAL A 101 -11.44 34.60 0.77
C VAL A 101 -12.61 35.50 1.22
N ASP A 102 -12.97 36.48 0.39
CA ASP A 102 -13.97 37.50 0.75
C ASP A 102 -15.31 36.85 1.14
N ARG A 103 -16.01 37.40 2.14
CA ARG A 103 -17.18 36.76 2.78
C ARG A 103 -18.26 36.39 1.76
N LYS A 104 -18.42 37.19 0.70
CA LYS A 104 -19.33 36.94 -0.43
C LYS A 104 -18.98 35.68 -1.21
N THR A 105 -17.69 35.44 -1.46
CA THR A 105 -17.22 34.25 -2.18
C THR A 105 -17.36 32.99 -1.33
N GLN A 106 -17.14 33.10 -0.01
CA GLN A 106 -17.39 32.01 0.93
C GLN A 106 -18.88 31.63 1.01
N GLU A 107 -19.79 32.61 0.98
CA GLU A 107 -21.24 32.37 0.94
C GLU A 107 -21.69 31.74 -0.38
N ARG A 108 -21.13 32.18 -1.52
CA ARG A 108 -21.42 31.58 -2.83
C ARG A 108 -20.96 30.12 -2.90
N LEU A 109 -19.77 29.81 -2.40
CA LEU A 109 -19.26 28.44 -2.31
C LEU A 109 -20.13 27.57 -1.38
N ARG A 110 -20.59 28.12 -0.24
CA ARG A 110 -21.51 27.41 0.66
C ARG A 110 -22.87 27.13 0.04
N LYS A 111 -23.40 28.06 -0.77
CA LYS A 111 -24.62 27.83 -1.57
C LYS A 111 -24.43 26.72 -2.61
N MET A 112 -23.30 26.70 -3.33
CA MET A 112 -23.03 25.65 -4.31
C MET A 112 -22.86 24.26 -3.68
N VAL A 113 -22.35 24.18 -2.45
CA VAL A 113 -22.17 22.90 -1.71
C VAL A 113 -23.43 22.53 -0.90
N GLY A 114 -24.55 23.25 -1.07
CA GLY A 114 -25.83 22.93 -0.43
C GLY A 114 -25.88 23.13 1.09
N ARG A 115 -24.90 23.82 1.68
CA ARG A 115 -24.84 24.11 3.12
C ARG A 115 -25.43 25.48 3.42
N GLN A 116 -26.73 25.65 3.24
CA GLN A 116 -27.44 26.80 3.79
C GLN A 116 -27.68 26.56 5.30
N LYS A 117 -27.16 27.45 6.15
CA LYS A 117 -27.70 27.59 7.51
C LYS A 117 -29.04 28.31 7.39
N HIS A 118 -30.15 27.62 7.65
CA HIS A 118 -31.38 28.31 8.02
C HIS A 118 -31.09 29.09 9.31
N THR A 119 -31.32 30.40 9.25
CA THR A 119 -31.12 31.30 10.38
C THR A 119 -32.23 31.07 11.40
N THR A 120 -32.07 30.10 12.29
CA THR A 120 -32.80 30.11 13.55
C THR A 120 -32.15 31.20 14.42
N GLN A 121 -32.90 32.26 14.69
CA GLN A 121 -32.48 33.31 15.62
C GLN A 121 -32.39 32.69 17.02
N GLY A 122 -31.17 32.39 17.45
CA GLY A 122 -30.87 31.85 18.77
C GLY A 122 -29.38 32.00 19.02
N ASP A 123 -29.03 32.62 20.15
CA ASP A 123 -27.65 32.93 20.51
C ASP A 123 -26.80 31.65 20.60
N ALA A 124 -25.88 31.49 19.66
CA ALA A 124 -25.03 30.29 19.55
C ALA A 124 -24.06 30.12 20.75
N SER A 125 -23.89 31.16 21.57
CA SER A 125 -23.02 31.15 22.76
C SER A 125 -23.64 30.40 23.95
N SER A 126 -24.97 30.41 24.11
CA SER A 126 -25.63 29.66 25.21
C SER A 126 -25.70 28.16 24.96
N ILE A 127 -25.69 27.74 23.69
CA ILE A 127 -25.74 26.31 23.31
C ILE A 127 -24.39 25.63 23.56
N ALA A 128 -23.27 26.35 23.39
CA ALA A 128 -21.93 25.82 23.63
C ALA A 128 -21.59 25.67 25.12
N ALA A 129 -22.17 26.50 26.00
CA ALA A 129 -21.88 26.45 27.44
C ALA A 129 -22.61 25.30 28.16
N GLY A 130 -23.81 24.92 27.70
CA GLY A 130 -24.60 23.83 28.29
C GLY A 130 -24.36 22.46 27.66
N SER A 131 -23.68 22.38 26.51
CA SER A 131 -23.49 21.12 25.81
C SER A 131 -22.57 20.16 26.55
N ASP A 132 -21.53 20.64 27.24
CA ASP A 132 -20.58 19.77 27.95
C ASP A 132 -21.19 19.07 29.16
N GLU A 133 -22.10 19.72 29.88
CA GLU A 133 -22.80 19.12 31.03
C GLU A 133 -23.85 18.11 30.60
N VAL A 134 -24.58 18.39 29.51
CA VAL A 134 -25.58 17.47 28.95
C VAL A 134 -24.89 16.26 28.31
N VAL A 135 -23.76 16.46 27.62
CA VAL A 135 -22.92 15.40 27.05
C VAL A 135 -22.35 14.52 28.16
N LYS A 136 -21.80 15.09 29.25
CA LYS A 136 -21.27 14.28 30.37
C LYS A 136 -22.34 13.47 31.12
N LYS A 137 -23.54 14.04 31.34
CA LYS A 137 -24.64 13.34 32.02
C LYS A 137 -25.31 12.28 31.15
N SER A 138 -25.33 12.45 29.82
CA SER A 138 -26.00 11.51 28.90
C SER A 138 -25.08 10.45 28.29
N LEU A 139 -23.79 10.76 28.06
CA LEU A 139 -22.84 9.80 27.46
C LEU A 139 -22.09 8.95 28.49
N GLY A 140 -22.05 9.35 29.77
CA GLY A 140 -21.37 8.59 30.82
C GLY A 140 -21.98 7.20 31.08
N GLY A 141 -23.24 6.96 30.70
CA GLY A 141 -23.90 5.66 30.83
C GLY A 141 -24.02 4.85 29.55
N VAL A 142 -23.72 5.42 28.37
CA VAL A 142 -24.08 4.83 27.07
C VAL A 142 -22.87 4.42 26.23
N TYR A 143 -21.67 4.91 26.54
CA TYR A 143 -20.48 4.54 25.80
C TYR A 143 -19.25 4.38 26.71
N ASP A 144 -19.04 3.15 27.16
CA ASP A 144 -17.79 2.74 27.78
C ASP A 144 -16.72 2.55 26.71
N VAL A 145 -15.73 3.43 26.71
CA VAL A 145 -14.60 3.42 25.76
C VAL A 145 -13.66 2.23 26.04
N TRP A 146 -13.75 1.62 27.22
CA TRP A 146 -12.89 0.55 27.70
C TRP A 146 -13.61 -0.80 27.85
N GLY A 147 -14.94 -0.82 27.67
CA GLY A 147 -15.77 -2.01 27.67
C GLY A 147 -15.80 -2.67 26.29
N GLY A 148 -15.41 -3.94 26.23
CA GLY A 148 -15.43 -4.73 25.00
C GLY A 148 -16.82 -4.84 24.37
N GLU A 149 -16.85 -4.69 23.04
CA GLU A 149 -17.95 -4.99 22.10
C GLU A 149 -19.32 -4.34 22.36
N GLY A 150 -19.39 -3.01 22.27
CA GLY A 150 -20.65 -2.32 22.01
C GLY A 150 -21.17 -2.55 20.58
N LYS A 151 -21.90 -3.65 20.33
CA LYS A 151 -22.82 -3.76 19.17
C LYS A 151 -24.06 -2.89 19.42
N GLY A 152 -23.86 -1.58 19.58
CA GLY A 152 -24.92 -0.62 19.83
C GLY A 152 -25.70 -0.28 18.57
N LYS A 153 -26.75 -1.05 18.25
CA LYS A 153 -27.90 -0.48 17.54
C LYS A 153 -28.78 0.25 18.56
N ALA A 154 -28.26 1.33 19.13
CA ALA A 154 -29.09 2.23 19.91
C ALA A 154 -29.97 3.01 18.93
N LYS A 155 -31.17 2.48 18.64
CA LYS A 155 -32.24 3.31 18.09
C LYS A 155 -32.54 4.34 19.19
N ALA A 156 -32.18 5.59 18.95
CA ALA A 156 -32.61 6.68 19.81
C ALA A 156 -34.12 6.86 19.60
N ASP A 157 -34.95 6.33 20.50
CA ASP A 157 -36.42 6.36 20.40
C ASP A 157 -37.00 7.78 20.31
N TRP A 158 -36.22 8.80 20.68
CA TRP A 158 -36.57 10.21 20.59
C TRP A 158 -36.30 10.86 19.22
N ILE A 159 -35.61 10.17 18.31
CA ILE A 159 -35.36 10.65 16.94
C ILE A 159 -36.39 10.00 16.01
N PRO A 160 -37.29 10.77 15.36
CA PRO A 160 -38.26 10.19 14.44
C PRO A 160 -37.53 9.51 13.28
N GLU A 161 -37.98 8.29 12.90
CA GLU A 161 -37.30 7.43 11.91
C GLU A 161 -37.08 8.12 10.55
N THR A 162 -37.90 9.12 10.21
CA THR A 162 -37.77 9.96 9.00
C THR A 162 -36.57 10.91 9.04
N SER A 163 -36.10 11.27 10.23
CA SER A 163 -34.96 12.18 10.46
C SER A 163 -33.65 11.45 10.76
N ALA A 164 -33.74 10.16 11.10
CA ALA A 164 -32.58 9.31 11.34
C ALA A 164 -31.89 9.02 9.99
N LYS A 165 -30.62 9.43 9.86
CA LYS A 165 -29.82 9.05 8.69
C LYS A 165 -29.66 7.52 8.70
N PRO A 166 -29.85 6.82 7.56
CA PRO A 166 -29.65 5.38 7.51
C PRO A 166 -28.22 5.05 7.94
N THR A 167 -28.07 4.09 8.85
CA THR A 167 -26.75 3.60 9.25
C THR A 167 -26.06 3.02 8.00
N PRO A 168 -24.85 3.46 7.64
CA PRO A 168 -24.19 3.01 6.43
C PRO A 168 -23.96 1.49 6.53
N SER A 169 -24.62 0.72 5.64
CA SER A 169 -24.42 -0.72 5.56
C SER A 169 -23.09 -1.01 4.87
N LEU A 170 -22.24 -1.86 5.46
CA LEU A 170 -21.02 -2.32 4.80
C LEU A 170 -21.37 -2.98 3.46
N PRO A 171 -20.69 -2.61 2.35
CA PRO A 171 -20.92 -3.22 1.06
C PRO A 171 -20.59 -4.72 1.09
N LYS A 172 -21.30 -5.51 0.28
CA LYS A 172 -21.10 -6.97 0.17
C LYS A 172 -19.66 -7.33 -0.19
N THR A 173 -18.96 -6.47 -0.93
CA THR A 173 -17.57 -6.68 -1.36
C THR A 173 -16.59 -6.74 -0.17
N LEU A 174 -16.79 -5.94 0.87
CA LEU A 174 -15.95 -5.96 2.07
C LEU A 174 -16.23 -7.16 2.99
N ARG A 175 -17.30 -7.92 2.74
CA ARG A 175 -17.66 -9.12 3.50
C ARG A 175 -17.17 -10.42 2.86
N ARG A 176 -16.56 -10.36 1.66
CA ARG A 176 -16.10 -11.56 0.95
C ARG A 176 -14.82 -12.08 1.58
N ALA A 177 -14.85 -13.33 2.03
CA ALA A 177 -13.68 -14.02 2.57
C ALA A 177 -12.68 -14.46 1.47
N ASP A 178 -13.13 -14.56 0.21
CA ASP A 178 -12.33 -15.04 -0.93
C ASP A 178 -11.03 -14.25 -1.16
N HIS A 179 -10.97 -13.00 -0.70
CA HIS A 179 -9.82 -12.11 -0.82
C HIS A 179 -9.22 -11.72 0.53
N ASP A 180 -9.78 -12.23 1.64
CA ASP A 180 -9.33 -11.88 2.98
C ASP A 180 -8.20 -12.81 3.42
N THR A 181 -7.07 -12.72 2.71
CA THR A 181 -5.82 -13.40 3.10
C THR A 181 -5.34 -12.96 4.48
N ALA A 182 -5.78 -11.78 4.94
CA ALA A 182 -5.44 -11.25 6.24
C ALA A 182 -6.15 -11.99 7.37
N ALA A 183 -7.38 -12.46 7.16
CA ALA A 183 -8.11 -13.28 8.14
C ALA A 183 -7.54 -14.70 8.27
N SER A 184 -7.00 -15.28 7.19
CA SER A 184 -6.48 -16.65 7.21
C SER A 184 -5.17 -16.81 8.00
N LEU A 185 -4.38 -15.74 8.10
CA LEU A 185 -3.04 -15.78 8.67
C LEU A 185 -2.94 -14.93 9.94
N PRO A 186 -2.27 -15.42 11.01
CA PRO A 186 -2.07 -14.63 12.22
C PRO A 186 -1.24 -13.37 11.93
N ALA A 187 -1.48 -12.31 12.70
CA ALA A 187 -0.81 -11.02 12.49
C ALA A 187 0.70 -11.07 12.73
N ILE A 188 1.14 -11.97 13.61
CA ILE A 188 2.53 -12.25 13.97
C ILE A 188 2.67 -13.77 13.94
N ASP A 189 3.75 -14.28 13.37
CA ASP A 189 4.05 -15.71 13.38
C ASP A 189 4.69 -16.12 14.71
N LEU A 190 4.40 -17.34 15.15
CA LEU A 190 5.05 -17.91 16.31
C LEU A 190 6.51 -18.22 15.95
N PRO A 191 7.50 -17.75 16.72
CA PRO A 191 8.89 -18.03 16.45
C PRO A 191 9.20 -19.52 16.65
N HIS A 192 10.21 -20.01 15.93
CA HIS A 192 10.68 -21.38 16.11
C HIS A 192 11.34 -21.53 17.51
N PRO A 193 11.17 -22.67 18.22
CA PRO A 193 11.78 -22.87 19.53
C PRO A 193 13.31 -22.77 19.52
N GLY A 194 13.94 -23.14 18.40
CA GLY A 194 15.38 -23.02 18.17
C GLY A 194 15.90 -21.57 18.16
N SER A 195 15.04 -20.57 18.01
CA SER A 195 15.39 -19.13 18.09
C SER A 195 15.39 -18.60 19.52
N SER A 196 15.09 -19.46 20.51
CA SER A 196 15.19 -19.06 21.91
C SER A 196 16.65 -18.86 22.29
N TYR A 197 16.89 -18.05 23.32
CA TYR A 197 18.23 -17.76 23.83
C TYR A 197 18.98 -19.01 24.35
N ASN A 198 18.24 -19.97 24.90
CA ASN A 198 18.80 -21.25 25.35
C ASN A 198 17.94 -22.39 24.78
N PRO A 199 18.11 -22.71 23.49
CA PRO A 199 17.32 -23.72 22.80
C PRO A 199 17.80 -25.13 23.17
N THR A 200 16.93 -26.13 23.01
CA THR A 200 17.40 -27.52 23.01
C THR A 200 18.21 -27.78 21.74
N LEU A 201 19.23 -28.62 21.82
CA LEU A 201 20.10 -28.96 20.69
C LEU A 201 19.29 -29.39 19.46
N GLU A 202 18.31 -30.28 19.64
CA GLU A 202 17.44 -30.75 18.54
C GLU A 202 16.66 -29.59 17.87
N SER A 203 16.15 -28.65 18.67
CA SER A 203 15.37 -27.52 18.15
C SER A 203 16.24 -26.49 17.43
N HIS A 204 17.48 -26.30 17.90
CA HIS A 204 18.46 -25.41 17.29
C HIS A 204 18.99 -25.97 15.98
N GLU A 205 19.33 -27.26 15.96
CA GLU A 205 19.73 -27.97 14.74
C GLU A 205 18.60 -27.96 13.69
N ALA A 206 17.35 -28.19 14.10
CA ALA A 206 16.21 -28.12 13.18
C ALA A 206 16.05 -26.73 12.55
N LEU A 207 16.31 -25.66 13.32
CA LEU A 207 16.26 -24.29 12.81
C LEU A 207 17.41 -24.01 11.83
N ILE A 208 18.63 -24.43 12.18
CA ILE A 208 19.81 -24.30 11.31
C ILE A 208 19.60 -25.07 10.01
N GLN A 209 19.07 -26.30 10.07
CA GLN A 209 18.77 -27.10 8.88
C GLN A 209 17.75 -26.41 7.98
N GLN A 210 16.68 -25.83 8.55
CA GLN A 210 15.71 -25.06 7.77
C GLN A 210 16.34 -23.84 7.09
N ALA A 211 17.18 -23.08 7.81
CA ALA A 211 17.90 -21.95 7.23
C ALA A 211 18.86 -22.41 6.12
N TYR A 212 19.62 -23.48 6.36
CA TYR A 212 20.55 -24.08 5.40
C TYR A 212 19.84 -24.53 4.12
N GLU A 213 18.68 -25.20 4.22
CA GLU A 213 17.91 -25.61 3.05
C GLU A 213 17.43 -24.43 2.20
N ILE A 214 17.05 -23.32 2.84
CA ILE A 214 16.61 -22.11 2.15
C ILE A 214 17.80 -21.49 1.40
N GLU A 215 18.92 -21.28 2.09
CA GLU A 215 20.12 -20.69 1.49
C GLU A 215 20.68 -21.57 0.36
N ARG A 216 20.71 -22.89 0.55
CA ARG A 216 21.11 -23.84 -0.50
C ARG A 216 20.22 -23.72 -1.74
N ARG A 217 18.90 -23.62 -1.58
CA ARG A 217 17.97 -23.44 -2.72
C ARG A 217 18.20 -22.10 -3.43
N LEU A 218 18.51 -21.04 -2.67
CA LEU A 218 18.84 -19.74 -3.25
C LEU A 218 20.14 -19.82 -4.04
N GLU A 219 21.20 -20.41 -3.47
CA GLU A 219 22.49 -20.59 -4.12
C GLU A 219 22.38 -21.42 -5.41
N GLU A 220 21.69 -22.57 -5.36
CA GLU A 220 21.42 -23.40 -6.55
C GLU A 220 20.67 -22.59 -7.63
N SER A 221 19.68 -21.76 -7.24
CA SER A 221 18.95 -20.92 -8.18
C SER A 221 19.82 -19.81 -8.79
N GLU A 222 20.75 -19.26 -8.03
CA GLU A 222 21.70 -18.26 -8.49
C GLU A 222 22.73 -18.85 -9.44
N GLN A 223 23.29 -20.02 -9.13
CA GLN A 223 24.21 -20.75 -10.00
C GLN A 223 23.54 -21.13 -11.33
N MET A 224 22.29 -21.62 -11.29
CA MET A 224 21.51 -21.89 -12.50
C MET A 224 21.30 -20.60 -13.32
N ALA A 225 20.90 -19.50 -12.69
CA ALA A 225 20.73 -18.22 -13.38
C ALA A 225 22.05 -17.68 -13.97
N GLN A 226 23.19 -17.89 -13.28
CA GLN A 226 24.52 -17.52 -13.78
C GLN A 226 24.89 -18.36 -15.01
N SER A 227 24.75 -19.68 -14.94
CA SER A 227 25.02 -20.58 -16.06
C SER A 227 24.13 -20.27 -17.28
N GLU A 228 22.86 -19.94 -17.06
CA GLU A 228 21.94 -19.49 -18.11
C GLU A 228 22.43 -18.18 -18.73
N ARG A 229 22.83 -17.19 -17.93
CA ARG A 229 23.38 -15.92 -18.40
C ARG A 229 24.64 -16.13 -19.22
N GLU A 230 25.57 -16.95 -18.76
CA GLU A 230 26.79 -17.29 -19.51
C GLU A 230 26.45 -17.97 -20.83
N SER A 231 25.53 -18.94 -20.81
CA SER A 231 25.06 -19.62 -22.03
C SER A 231 24.46 -18.62 -23.01
N TRP A 232 23.73 -17.61 -22.51
CA TRP A 232 23.15 -16.57 -23.34
C TRP A 232 24.21 -15.62 -23.89
N GLN A 233 25.17 -15.21 -23.06
CA GLN A 233 26.31 -14.40 -23.49
C GLN A 233 27.14 -15.09 -24.56
N ARG A 234 27.39 -16.41 -24.43
CA ARG A 234 28.09 -17.21 -25.45
C ARG A 234 27.33 -17.20 -26.78
N LYS A 235 26.02 -17.44 -26.75
CA LYS A 235 25.17 -17.37 -27.97
C LYS A 235 25.10 -15.96 -28.55
N LEU A 236 25.08 -14.92 -27.72
CA LEU A 236 25.13 -13.53 -28.20
C LEU A 236 26.47 -13.21 -28.85
N ALA A 237 27.58 -13.67 -28.27
CA ALA A 237 28.91 -13.50 -28.83
C ALA A 237 29.05 -14.19 -30.19
N THR A 238 28.50 -15.40 -30.35
CA THR A 238 28.51 -16.08 -31.66
C THR A 238 27.64 -15.37 -32.69
N ILE A 239 26.49 -14.82 -32.29
CA ILE A 239 25.65 -14.00 -33.18
C ILE A 239 26.39 -12.73 -33.62
N ILE A 240 27.04 -12.03 -32.68
CA ILE A 240 27.81 -10.81 -32.97
C ILE A 240 29.00 -11.12 -33.89
N ALA A 241 29.73 -12.22 -33.64
CA ALA A 241 30.84 -12.64 -34.48
C ALA A 241 30.37 -12.94 -35.92
N ARG A 242 29.27 -13.69 -36.08
CA ARG A 242 28.69 -13.98 -37.39
C ARG A 242 28.19 -12.71 -38.10
N GLU A 243 27.62 -11.76 -37.35
CA GLU A 243 27.20 -10.48 -37.93
C GLU A 243 28.40 -9.64 -38.38
N ALA A 244 29.50 -9.65 -37.61
CA ALA A 244 30.75 -9.00 -37.99
C ALA A 244 31.33 -9.63 -39.28
N GLU A 245 31.40 -10.95 -39.37
CA GLU A 245 31.82 -11.66 -40.60
C GLU A 245 30.95 -11.30 -41.80
N LEU A 246 29.63 -11.22 -41.63
CA LEU A 246 28.71 -10.84 -42.71
C LEU A 246 28.92 -9.37 -43.13
N ARG A 247 29.21 -8.47 -42.17
CA ARG A 247 29.55 -7.08 -42.48
C ARG A 247 30.87 -6.97 -43.23
N GLU A 248 31.90 -7.71 -42.82
CA GLU A 248 33.18 -7.76 -43.54
C GLU A 248 33.02 -8.32 -44.95
N GLN A 249 32.24 -9.39 -45.12
CA GLN A 249 31.92 -9.94 -46.45
C GLN A 249 31.21 -8.92 -47.33
N LYS A 250 30.24 -8.17 -46.80
CA LYS A 250 29.57 -7.08 -47.51
C LYS A 250 30.51 -5.93 -47.86
N ASP A 251 31.39 -5.54 -46.94
CA ASP A 251 32.39 -4.49 -47.19
C ASP A 251 33.39 -4.94 -48.26
N ASP A 252 33.77 -6.21 -48.28
CA ASP A 252 34.65 -6.79 -49.29
C ASP A 252 33.96 -6.97 -50.64
N GLU A 253 32.67 -7.33 -50.67
CA GLU A 253 31.84 -7.25 -51.88
C GLU A 253 31.79 -5.80 -52.38
N LEU A 254 31.50 -4.82 -51.53
CA LEU A 254 31.46 -3.40 -51.90
C LEU A 254 32.80 -2.90 -52.46
N LYS A 255 33.92 -3.36 -51.90
CA LYS A 255 35.27 -3.06 -52.42
C LYS A 255 35.55 -3.75 -53.76
N ARG A 256 35.09 -5.00 -53.96
CA ARG A 256 35.19 -5.70 -55.24
C ARG A 256 34.39 -4.98 -56.34
N TYR A 257 33.21 -4.45 -56.00
CA TYR A 257 32.41 -3.64 -56.94
C TYR A 257 32.98 -2.23 -57.20
N ARG A 258 33.78 -1.67 -56.29
CA ARG A 258 34.44 -0.35 -56.50
C ARG A 258 35.67 -0.38 -57.40
N GLY A 259 36.25 -1.55 -57.68
CA GLY A 259 37.39 -1.72 -58.59
C GLY A 259 37.02 -2.18 -60.00
N MET A 260 35.73 -2.33 -60.29
CA MET A 260 35.22 -2.70 -61.60
C MET A 260 34.64 -1.44 -62.25
N ASP A 261 35.41 -0.81 -63.14
CA ASP A 261 34.90 0.23 -64.03
C ASP A 261 33.87 -0.43 -64.96
N VAL A 262 32.60 -0.29 -64.59
CA VAL A 262 31.49 -0.61 -65.48
C VAL A 262 31.41 0.53 -66.48
N ASP A 263 31.87 0.28 -67.70
CA ASP A 263 31.51 1.11 -68.85
C ASP A 263 29.99 1.17 -68.91
N LEU A 264 29.40 2.29 -68.53
CA LEU A 264 27.99 2.60 -68.74
C LEU A 264 27.77 2.86 -70.23
N PRO A 265 27.06 1.99 -70.98
CA PRO A 265 26.51 2.40 -72.26
C PRO A 265 25.22 3.18 -71.98
N ASN A 266 25.26 4.47 -72.26
CA ASN A 266 24.09 5.31 -72.33
C ASN A 266 23.22 4.86 -73.53
N ALA A 267 22.01 4.34 -73.29
CA ALA A 267 20.77 4.73 -73.99
C ALA A 267 19.59 3.76 -73.76
N SER A 268 18.47 4.38 -73.39
CA SER A 268 17.05 4.02 -73.60
C SER A 268 16.41 2.83 -72.85
N GLU A 269 15.65 3.23 -71.83
CA GLU A 269 14.19 2.99 -71.64
C GLU A 269 13.65 1.60 -71.28
N GLU A 270 12.90 1.61 -70.16
CA GLU A 270 11.73 0.79 -69.78
C GLU A 270 11.97 -0.73 -69.56
N GLU A 271 11.40 -1.43 -68.58
CA GLU A 271 10.46 -1.18 -67.49
C GLU A 271 10.65 -2.35 -66.49
N VAL A 272 10.36 -2.06 -65.22
CA VAL A 272 10.00 -2.93 -64.08
C VAL A 272 9.93 -4.46 -64.32
N SER A 273 10.68 -5.23 -63.51
CA SER A 273 10.27 -6.58 -63.09
C SER A 273 10.75 -6.89 -61.67
N GLU A 274 9.80 -7.18 -60.79
CA GLU A 274 10.00 -7.69 -59.43
C GLU A 274 10.67 -9.08 -59.42
N GLY A 275 11.52 -9.28 -58.41
CA GLY A 275 11.58 -10.42 -57.48
C GLY A 275 11.41 -11.85 -58.01
N GLU A 276 12.52 -12.60 -58.09
CA GLU A 276 12.95 -13.55 -57.04
C GLU A 276 14.07 -14.44 -57.61
N ARG A 277 15.22 -14.41 -56.93
CA ARG A 277 16.30 -15.39 -57.04
C ARG A 277 16.42 -16.11 -55.71
N GLU A 278 16.59 -17.43 -55.77
CA GLU A 278 17.61 -18.22 -55.07
C GLU A 278 17.48 -19.65 -55.62
N GLU A 279 18.27 -20.03 -56.63
CA GLU A 279 19.61 -20.63 -56.53
C GLU A 279 19.67 -21.94 -55.73
N LEU A 280 19.98 -23.04 -56.44
CA LEU A 280 21.09 -23.91 -56.05
C LEU A 280 21.71 -24.59 -57.27
N ASP A 281 23.03 -24.56 -57.21
CA ASP A 281 24.07 -24.76 -58.20
C ASP A 281 24.23 -26.22 -58.69
N SER A 282 24.34 -26.38 -60.01
CA SER A 282 25.35 -27.26 -60.60
C SER A 282 25.52 -26.88 -62.08
N SER A 283 26.69 -26.36 -62.38
CA SER A 283 27.25 -26.15 -63.72
C SER A 283 27.03 -27.35 -64.64
N ASP A 284 26.11 -27.21 -65.60
CA ASP A 284 26.20 -27.78 -66.94
C ASP A 284 25.19 -27.05 -67.85
N GLU A 285 25.68 -26.67 -69.02
CA GLU A 285 25.05 -26.00 -70.15
C GLU A 285 23.51 -25.84 -70.12
N LYS A 286 23.03 -24.62 -69.84
CA LYS A 286 21.68 -24.19 -70.26
C LYS A 286 21.67 -23.90 -71.75
N ALA A 287 21.72 -24.95 -72.56
CA ALA A 287 21.14 -24.90 -73.90
C ALA A 287 19.64 -24.69 -73.74
N GLY A 288 19.13 -23.55 -74.24
CA GLY A 288 17.71 -23.26 -74.33
C GLY A 288 17.01 -24.31 -75.20
N ILE A 289 16.50 -25.38 -74.57
CA ILE A 289 15.55 -26.26 -75.22
C ILE A 289 14.23 -25.50 -75.26
N GLU A 290 14.01 -24.74 -76.33
CA GLU A 290 12.67 -24.29 -76.70
C GLU A 290 11.74 -25.50 -76.69
N GLY A 291 10.84 -25.54 -75.69
CA GLY A 291 9.95 -26.67 -75.47
C GLY A 291 9.10 -26.91 -76.72
N LYS A 292 9.44 -27.96 -77.49
CA LYS A 292 8.70 -28.37 -78.69
C LYS A 292 7.20 -28.36 -78.37
N ARG A 293 6.43 -27.55 -79.11
CA ARG A 293 4.98 -27.40 -78.91
C ARG A 293 4.33 -28.78 -78.94
N LYS A 294 3.76 -29.21 -77.79
CA LYS A 294 3.07 -30.50 -77.66
C LYS A 294 2.00 -30.62 -78.74
N THR A 295 2.05 -31.70 -79.52
CA THR A 295 1.05 -32.01 -80.56
C THR A 295 -0.34 -32.19 -79.93
N ARG A 296 -1.42 -32.01 -80.70
CA ARG A 296 -2.80 -32.14 -80.20
C ARG A 296 -3.03 -33.50 -79.50
N ALA A 297 -2.46 -34.58 -80.04
CA ALA A 297 -2.50 -35.91 -79.44
C ALA A 297 -1.75 -35.98 -78.09
N GLN A 298 -0.57 -35.36 -77.98
CA GLN A 298 0.19 -35.29 -76.73
C GLN A 298 -0.54 -34.45 -75.66
N ARG A 299 -1.25 -33.38 -76.04
CA ARG A 299 -2.09 -32.59 -75.12
C ARG A 299 -3.27 -33.40 -74.59
N VAL A 300 -3.95 -34.17 -75.44
CA VAL A 300 -5.07 -35.04 -75.03
C VAL A 300 -4.58 -36.18 -74.12
N ARG A 301 -3.44 -36.81 -74.43
CA ARG A 301 -2.83 -37.85 -73.59
C ARG A 301 -2.41 -37.29 -72.22
N ALA A 302 -1.82 -36.09 -72.17
CA ALA A 302 -1.46 -35.41 -70.93
C ALA A 302 -2.70 -35.01 -70.10
N LYS A 303 -3.79 -34.55 -70.75
CA LYS A 303 -5.06 -34.24 -70.07
C LYS A 303 -5.67 -35.50 -69.45
N ARG A 304 -5.69 -36.62 -70.18
CA ARG A 304 -6.18 -37.92 -69.67
C ARG A 304 -5.31 -38.43 -68.51
N ALA A 305 -3.98 -38.33 -68.60
CA ALA A 305 -3.08 -38.71 -67.51
C ALA A 305 -3.28 -37.85 -66.25
N ARG A 306 -3.44 -36.52 -66.42
CA ARG A 306 -3.74 -35.60 -65.31
C ARG A 306 -5.09 -35.90 -64.66
N GLN A 307 -6.10 -36.26 -65.44
CA GLN A 307 -7.41 -36.68 -64.93
C GLN A 307 -7.30 -38.00 -64.14
N GLN A 308 -6.59 -39.00 -64.66
CA GLN A 308 -6.35 -40.26 -63.94
C GLN A 308 -5.56 -40.04 -62.64
N GLN A 309 -4.56 -39.16 -62.64
CA GLN A 309 -3.82 -38.78 -61.44
C GLN A 309 -4.71 -38.05 -60.43
N ALA A 310 -5.58 -37.15 -60.89
CA ALA A 310 -6.53 -36.44 -60.04
C ALA A 310 -7.57 -37.39 -59.42
N GLU A 311 -8.10 -38.34 -60.19
CA GLU A 311 -9.02 -39.37 -59.70
C GLU A 311 -8.33 -40.33 -58.73
N ALA A 312 -7.09 -40.74 -59.01
CA ALA A 312 -6.30 -41.55 -58.09
C ALA A 312 -6.00 -40.80 -56.79
N ALA A 313 -5.68 -39.50 -56.86
CA ALA A 313 -5.50 -38.65 -55.68
C ALA A 313 -6.80 -38.51 -54.87
N ARG A 314 -7.95 -38.30 -55.52
CA ARG A 314 -9.27 -38.28 -54.84
C ARG A 314 -9.60 -39.59 -54.17
N ARG A 315 -9.33 -40.73 -54.82
CA ARG A 315 -9.52 -42.07 -54.22
C ARG A 315 -8.60 -42.28 -53.01
N LYS A 316 -7.35 -41.81 -53.07
CA LYS A 316 -6.43 -41.83 -51.93
C LYS A 316 -6.94 -40.97 -50.78
N GLN A 317 -7.39 -39.75 -51.06
CA GLN A 317 -7.99 -38.85 -50.05
C GLN A 317 -9.22 -39.47 -49.40
N ALA A 318 -10.16 -39.99 -50.18
CA ALA A 318 -11.36 -40.66 -49.66
C ALA A 318 -11.02 -41.88 -48.78
N ARG A 319 -9.94 -42.62 -49.10
CA ARG A 319 -9.44 -43.72 -48.25
C ARG A 319 -8.89 -43.21 -46.91
N ILE A 320 -8.14 -42.11 -46.93
CA ILE A 320 -7.59 -41.48 -45.71
C ILE A 320 -8.73 -40.95 -44.83
N GLU A 321 -9.73 -40.28 -45.44
CA GLU A 321 -10.91 -39.78 -44.74
C GLU A 321 -11.73 -40.91 -44.12
N ALA A 322 -11.99 -42.00 -44.86
CA ALA A 322 -12.68 -43.16 -44.32
C ALA A 322 -11.91 -43.80 -43.15
N ALA A 323 -10.59 -43.93 -43.26
CA ALA A 323 -9.75 -44.42 -42.17
C ALA A 323 -9.79 -43.48 -40.95
N ALA A 324 -9.80 -42.16 -41.15
CA ALA A 324 -9.93 -41.18 -40.09
C ALA A 324 -11.29 -41.28 -39.38
N ILE A 325 -12.39 -41.47 -40.12
CA ILE A 325 -13.73 -41.65 -39.55
C ILE A 325 -13.78 -42.86 -38.62
N LEU A 326 -13.15 -43.98 -39.02
CA LEU A 326 -13.07 -45.18 -38.18
C LEU A 326 -12.27 -44.95 -36.88
N GLN A 327 -11.31 -44.02 -36.88
CA GLN A 327 -10.51 -43.67 -35.70
C GLN A 327 -11.22 -42.66 -34.76
N LEU A 328 -12.27 -41.95 -35.23
CA LEU A 328 -12.96 -40.92 -34.44
C LEU A 328 -13.46 -41.38 -33.06
N PRO A 329 -14.02 -42.60 -32.87
CA PRO A 329 -14.45 -43.04 -31.55
C PRO A 329 -13.29 -43.24 -30.56
N ALA A 330 -12.17 -43.77 -31.04
CA ALA A 330 -10.95 -43.93 -30.24
C ALA A 330 -10.36 -42.56 -29.87
N GLU A 331 -10.34 -41.64 -30.83
CA GLU A 331 -9.93 -40.25 -30.62
C GLU A 331 -10.82 -39.51 -29.62
N LYS A 332 -12.14 -39.68 -29.69
CA LYS A 332 -13.09 -39.11 -28.72
C LYS A 332 -12.83 -39.64 -27.30
N ARG A 333 -12.59 -40.95 -27.15
CA ARG A 333 -12.23 -41.56 -25.86
C ARG A 333 -10.89 -41.02 -25.34
N ARG A 334 -9.89 -40.88 -26.21
CA ARG A 334 -8.58 -40.30 -25.88
C ARG A 334 -8.72 -38.85 -25.42
N GLN A 335 -9.47 -38.02 -26.14
CA GLN A 335 -9.75 -36.64 -25.77
C GLN A 335 -10.50 -36.54 -24.45
N ALA A 336 -11.51 -37.39 -24.21
CA ALA A 336 -12.23 -37.43 -22.94
C ALA A 336 -11.31 -37.79 -21.76
N ARG A 337 -10.42 -38.79 -21.95
CA ARG A 337 -9.41 -39.16 -20.94
C ARG A 337 -8.42 -38.02 -20.67
N LEU A 338 -7.94 -37.36 -21.72
CA LEU A 338 -7.03 -36.21 -21.58
C LEU A 338 -7.73 -35.01 -20.91
N ALA A 339 -9.00 -34.76 -21.23
CA ALA A 339 -9.79 -33.71 -20.59
C ALA A 339 -9.98 -33.98 -19.09
N LEU A 340 -10.30 -35.23 -18.72
CA LEU A 340 -10.41 -35.66 -17.33
C LEU A 340 -9.06 -35.56 -16.60
N ALA A 341 -7.97 -36.02 -17.21
CA ALA A 341 -6.64 -35.89 -16.62
C ALA A 341 -6.24 -34.41 -16.42
N ARG A 342 -6.58 -33.53 -17.39
CA ARG A 342 -6.38 -32.08 -17.27
C ARG A 342 -7.22 -31.47 -16.16
N SER A 343 -8.48 -31.87 -16.01
CA SER A 343 -9.34 -31.35 -14.95
C SER A 343 -8.86 -31.79 -13.56
N GLN A 344 -8.44 -33.05 -13.42
CA GLN A 344 -7.87 -33.57 -12.18
C GLN A 344 -6.54 -32.89 -11.83
N ALA A 345 -5.64 -32.69 -12.81
CA ALA A 345 -4.41 -31.95 -12.61
C ALA A 345 -4.67 -30.48 -12.23
N ALA A 346 -5.69 -29.84 -12.83
CA ALA A 346 -6.08 -28.48 -12.50
C ALA A 346 -6.66 -28.37 -11.07
N SER A 347 -7.49 -29.33 -10.65
CA SER A 347 -8.01 -29.35 -9.28
C SER A 347 -6.92 -29.61 -8.25
N ALA A 348 -5.98 -30.53 -8.52
CA ALA A 348 -4.85 -30.80 -7.64
C ALA A 348 -3.97 -29.54 -7.46
N ARG A 349 -3.61 -28.88 -8.57
CA ARG A 349 -2.86 -27.61 -8.53
C ARG A 349 -3.59 -26.51 -7.76
N ARG A 350 -4.92 -26.46 -7.86
CA ARG A 350 -5.73 -25.49 -7.12
C ARG A 350 -5.66 -25.77 -5.61
N LEU A 351 -5.81 -27.02 -5.20
CA LEU A 351 -5.71 -27.42 -3.78
C LEU A 351 -4.32 -27.16 -3.22
N GLU A 352 -3.26 -27.48 -3.97
CA GLU A 352 -1.87 -27.17 -3.59
C GLU A 352 -1.67 -25.67 -3.39
N LYS A 353 -2.19 -24.85 -4.32
CA LYS A 353 -2.11 -23.39 -4.22
C LYS A 353 -2.89 -22.85 -3.02
N GLU A 354 -4.09 -23.37 -2.76
CA GLU A 354 -4.89 -22.99 -1.60
C GLU A 354 -4.18 -23.39 -0.29
N ALA A 355 -3.57 -24.57 -0.23
CA ALA A 355 -2.78 -25.03 0.92
C ALA A 355 -1.52 -24.18 1.15
N LEU A 356 -0.80 -23.81 0.09
CA LEU A 356 0.36 -22.91 0.19
C LEU A 356 -0.07 -21.51 0.67
N LEU A 357 -1.17 -20.99 0.14
CA LEU A 357 -1.71 -19.69 0.53
C LEU A 357 -2.19 -19.70 1.99
N ALA A 358 -2.77 -20.81 2.47
CA ALA A 358 -3.16 -20.95 3.87
C ALA A 358 -1.93 -20.98 4.82
N LYS A 359 -0.80 -21.56 4.39
CA LYS A 359 0.43 -21.65 5.20
C LYS A 359 1.27 -20.36 5.18
N GLN A 360 1.50 -19.82 3.99
CA GLN A 360 2.49 -18.78 3.73
C GLN A 360 1.87 -17.47 3.21
N GLY A 361 0.57 -17.47 2.91
CA GLY A 361 -0.14 -16.30 2.40
C GLY A 361 0.30 -15.96 0.98
N LEU A 362 0.47 -14.67 0.76
CA LEU A 362 0.96 -14.11 -0.50
C LEU A 362 2.48 -14.09 -0.58
N SER A 363 3.23 -14.60 0.40
CA SER A 363 4.69 -14.59 0.35
C SER A 363 5.21 -15.40 -0.86
N GLY A 364 6.15 -14.82 -1.60
CA GLY A 364 6.62 -15.39 -2.86
C GLY A 364 5.65 -15.23 -4.05
N VAL A 365 4.41 -14.78 -3.85
CA VAL A 365 3.47 -14.52 -4.94
C VAL A 365 3.74 -13.14 -5.54
N LYS A 366 3.62 -13.04 -6.87
CA LYS A 366 3.69 -11.76 -7.57
C LYS A 366 2.35 -11.04 -7.48
N VAL A 367 2.33 -9.86 -6.85
CA VAL A 367 1.17 -8.98 -6.73
C VAL A 367 1.45 -7.72 -7.54
N GLY A 368 0.73 -7.56 -8.65
CA GLY A 368 0.99 -6.48 -9.62
C GLY A 368 2.39 -6.59 -10.23
N LYS A 369 3.20 -5.53 -10.08
CA LYS A 369 4.57 -5.49 -10.62
C LYS A 369 5.58 -6.23 -9.74
N HIS A 370 5.37 -6.27 -8.43
CA HIS A 370 6.37 -6.72 -7.46
C HIS A 370 6.02 -8.09 -6.87
N LYS A 371 7.05 -8.84 -6.46
CA LYS A 371 6.91 -10.10 -5.73
C LYS A 371 6.90 -9.79 -4.23
N VAL A 372 6.00 -10.42 -3.49
CA VAL A 372 6.02 -10.31 -2.02
C VAL A 372 7.28 -11.03 -1.52
N PRO A 373 8.12 -10.36 -0.71
CA PRO A 373 9.31 -10.98 -0.15
C PRO A 373 8.95 -12.16 0.76
N GLN A 374 9.77 -13.20 0.73
CA GLN A 374 9.71 -14.25 1.74
C GLN A 374 10.46 -13.79 2.99
N GLN A 375 10.02 -14.26 4.15
CA GLN A 375 10.67 -13.95 5.42
C GLN A 375 12.02 -14.68 5.48
N THR A 376 13.07 -13.96 5.88
CA THR A 376 14.38 -14.53 6.16
C THR A 376 14.36 -15.16 7.55
N ILE A 377 15.03 -16.29 7.72
CA ILE A 377 15.19 -16.93 9.02
C ILE A 377 16.49 -16.41 9.61
N ASP A 378 16.38 -15.67 10.71
CA ASP A 378 17.54 -15.23 11.49
C ASP A 378 17.88 -16.33 12.51
N VAL A 379 19.14 -16.78 12.54
CA VAL A 379 19.60 -17.91 13.37
C VAL A 379 21.00 -17.62 13.90
N GLN A 380 21.22 -17.82 15.20
CA GLN A 380 22.53 -17.79 15.82
C GLN A 380 23.31 -19.07 15.53
N THR A 381 24.55 -18.94 15.07
CA THR A 381 25.50 -20.06 14.97
C THR A 381 25.89 -20.55 16.36
N GLY A 382 26.36 -21.80 16.49
CA GLY A 382 26.82 -22.37 17.78
C GLY A 382 27.83 -21.47 18.52
N ASP A 383 28.75 -20.84 17.80
CA ASP A 383 29.75 -19.92 18.38
C ASP A 383 29.15 -18.60 18.90
N GLN A 384 27.97 -18.22 18.39
CA GLN A 384 27.28 -16.98 18.73
C GLN A 384 26.22 -17.19 19.83
N LEU A 385 25.86 -18.44 20.10
CA LEU A 385 24.89 -18.80 21.11
C LEU A 385 25.48 -18.55 22.50
N SER A 386 25.03 -17.48 23.15
CA SER A 386 25.56 -17.05 24.44
C SER A 386 24.88 -17.77 25.61
N GLU A 387 25.66 -18.23 26.60
CA GLU A 387 25.12 -18.80 27.84
C GLU A 387 24.58 -17.76 28.83
N SER A 388 24.85 -16.45 28.62
CA SER A 388 24.36 -15.35 29.49
C SER A 388 23.52 -14.28 28.74
N LEU A 389 22.38 -13.86 29.31
CA LEU A 389 21.48 -12.84 28.72
C LEU A 389 22.15 -11.47 28.55
N ARG A 390 23.25 -11.23 29.26
CA ARG A 390 24.06 -10.01 29.15
C ARG A 390 24.96 -10.03 27.91
N ALA A 391 25.36 -11.22 27.46
CA ALA A 391 26.16 -11.40 26.25
C ALA A 391 25.30 -11.63 24.99
N LEU A 392 23.99 -11.87 25.17
CA LEU A 392 23.05 -12.07 24.07
C LEU A 392 23.03 -10.85 23.15
N GLN A 393 23.39 -11.08 21.89
CA GLN A 393 23.23 -10.10 20.83
C GLN A 393 21.82 -10.22 20.24
N PRO A 394 21.00 -9.17 20.30
CA PRO A 394 19.69 -9.19 19.66
C PRO A 394 19.87 -9.20 18.14
N GLU A 395 19.18 -10.10 17.47
CA GLU A 395 19.20 -10.26 16.02
C GLU A 395 17.87 -9.85 15.38
N GLY A 396 17.91 -9.67 14.06
CA GLY A 396 16.73 -9.38 13.24
C GLY A 396 16.23 -7.95 13.28
N ASN A 397 15.26 -7.66 12.40
CA ASN A 397 14.61 -6.36 12.31
C ASN A 397 13.09 -6.53 12.35
N LEU A 398 12.53 -6.32 13.54
CA LEU A 398 11.09 -6.43 13.80
C LEU A 398 10.22 -5.57 12.87
N PHE A 399 10.71 -4.41 12.42
CA PHE A 399 9.96 -3.59 11.46
C PHE A 399 9.87 -4.28 10.10
N ARG A 400 10.96 -4.91 9.65
CA ARG A 400 11.00 -5.65 8.39
C ARG A 400 10.10 -6.88 8.47
N ASP A 401 10.13 -7.61 9.59
CA ASP A 401 9.30 -8.80 9.77
C ASP A 401 7.82 -8.47 9.77
N ARG A 402 7.42 -7.45 10.55
CA ARG A 402 6.03 -6.98 10.57
C ARG A 402 5.58 -6.47 9.20
N TYR A 403 6.44 -5.74 8.49
CA TYR A 403 6.14 -5.24 7.15
C TYR A 403 5.97 -6.38 6.13
N ASN A 404 6.89 -7.35 6.12
CA ASN A 404 6.82 -8.54 5.29
C ASN A 404 5.54 -9.34 5.62
N ARG A 405 5.20 -9.46 6.90
CA ARG A 405 3.98 -10.16 7.34
C ARG A 405 2.70 -9.44 6.91
N MET A 406 2.66 -8.11 6.97
CA MET A 406 1.54 -7.33 6.42
C MET A 406 1.39 -7.52 4.92
N GLN A 407 2.50 -7.70 4.19
CA GLN A 407 2.47 -8.00 2.76
C GLN A 407 2.04 -9.44 2.46
N ALA A 408 2.53 -10.41 3.23
CA ALA A 408 2.10 -11.81 3.13
C ALA A 408 0.59 -11.97 3.42
N ARG A 409 0.06 -11.18 4.36
CA ARG A 409 -1.37 -11.10 4.67
C ARG A 409 -2.19 -10.31 3.65
N GLY A 410 -1.56 -9.60 2.71
CA GLY A 410 -2.26 -8.77 1.71
C GLY A 410 -2.87 -7.48 2.26
N VAL A 411 -2.49 -7.05 3.47
CA VAL A 411 -2.90 -5.76 4.04
C VAL A 411 -2.17 -4.60 3.37
N VAL A 412 -0.90 -4.83 3.02
CA VAL A 412 -0.05 -3.85 2.35
C VAL A 412 0.47 -4.47 1.06
N GLU A 413 0.46 -3.71 -0.04
CA GLU A 413 1.01 -4.19 -1.30
C GLU A 413 2.55 -4.15 -1.33
N PRO A 414 3.21 -5.05 -2.09
CA PRO A 414 4.65 -5.00 -2.26
C PRO A 414 5.06 -3.78 -3.11
N ARG A 415 5.96 -2.96 -2.56
CA ARG A 415 6.50 -1.75 -3.20
C ARG A 415 8.01 -1.66 -3.07
N VAL A 416 8.63 -0.98 -4.04
CA VAL A 416 10.05 -0.63 -4.01
C VAL A 416 10.19 0.88 -3.80
N LYS A 417 11.17 1.28 -2.98
CA LYS A 417 11.52 2.68 -2.75
C LYS A 417 11.76 3.38 -4.10
N GLN A 418 10.96 4.40 -4.38
CA GLN A 418 11.16 5.22 -5.57
C GLN A 418 12.26 6.23 -5.27
N VAL A 419 13.41 6.06 -5.91
CA VAL A 419 14.47 7.07 -5.88
C VAL A 419 14.04 8.22 -6.79
N ALA A 420 14.29 9.46 -6.35
CA ALA A 420 14.01 10.63 -7.17
C ALA A 420 14.73 10.47 -8.52
N LYS A 421 13.95 10.47 -9.61
CA LYS A 421 14.54 10.42 -10.95
C LYS A 421 15.37 11.68 -11.11
N THR A 422 16.64 11.54 -11.45
CA THR A 422 17.43 12.65 -11.96
C THR A 422 16.66 13.27 -13.11
N SER A 423 16.47 14.60 -13.08
CA SER A 423 15.73 15.30 -14.13
C SER A 423 16.34 14.92 -15.48
N THR A 424 15.52 14.42 -16.40
CA THR A 424 15.95 14.11 -17.77
C THR A 424 16.42 15.36 -18.50
N ARG A 425 15.95 16.54 -18.06
CA ARG A 425 16.44 17.82 -18.54
C ARG A 425 17.64 18.26 -17.70
N ARG A 426 18.74 18.56 -18.38
CA ARG A 426 19.89 19.24 -17.79
C ARG A 426 19.44 20.62 -17.30
N ILE A 427 19.47 20.83 -15.99
CA ILE A 427 19.29 22.15 -15.40
C ILE A 427 20.55 22.93 -15.74
N LYS A 428 20.42 23.97 -16.56
CA LYS A 428 21.52 24.90 -16.82
C LYS A 428 21.65 25.81 -15.60
N GLY A 429 22.73 25.67 -14.85
CA GLY A 429 23.11 26.67 -13.85
C GLY A 429 23.49 27.95 -14.58
N TYR A 430 22.80 29.05 -14.26
CA TYR A 430 23.16 30.37 -14.73
C TYR A 430 23.68 31.17 -13.54
N GLU A 431 24.88 31.71 -13.63
CA GLU A 431 25.40 32.64 -12.62
C GLU A 431 24.53 33.91 -12.66
N THR A 432 23.98 34.29 -11.50
CA THR A 432 23.28 35.55 -11.37
C THR A 432 24.22 36.69 -11.72
N HIS A 433 23.69 37.78 -12.30
CA HIS A 433 24.47 38.94 -12.73
C HIS A 433 25.11 39.75 -11.58
N ASP A 434 25.24 39.17 -10.38
CA ASP A 434 25.78 39.85 -9.20
C ASP A 434 27.26 40.19 -9.40
N TYR A 435 28.01 39.39 -10.18
CA TYR A 435 29.37 39.73 -10.62
C TYR A 435 29.44 41.00 -11.50
N LYS A 436 28.32 41.43 -12.11
CA LYS A 436 28.24 42.70 -12.86
C LYS A 436 27.86 43.89 -11.99
N LYS A 437 27.36 43.65 -10.77
CA LYS A 437 26.91 44.68 -9.81
C LYS A 437 27.80 44.68 -8.56
N PHE A 438 29.09 44.46 -8.73
CA PHE A 438 30.06 44.62 -7.66
C PHE A 438 30.41 46.12 -7.60
N THR A 439 29.79 46.85 -6.67
CA THR A 439 30.09 48.26 -6.36
C THR A 439 30.68 48.37 -4.98
#